data_AF-A0A9P3Q069-F1
#
_entry.id   AF-A0A9P3Q069-F1
#
_cell.length_a   1.000
_cell.length_b   1.000
_cell.length_c   1.000
_cell.angle_alpha   90.00
_cell.angle_beta   90.00
_cell.angle_gamma   90.00
#
_symmetry.space_group_name_H-M   'P 1'
#
loop_
_entity.id
_entity.type
_entity.pdbx_description
1 polymer ?
#
loop_
_entity_poly.entity_id
_entity_poly.type
_entity_poly.pdbx_seq_one_letter_code
_entity_poly.pdbx_strand_id
1 'polypeptide(L)'
;MATTVTLTISSVNKPPPFARGLPITLDCDADTTVADVKQLVATKFPKFYAARQKLTKKGDKANLDDSKKIAEVVGPQGGELQVKDLGPQISWRTVFLIEYAGPIVIHPLVYHFPRLWYGQDVQHSDLQKLVYAMTLIHFIKRELETLFVHRFSHGTMPFRNVFKNSAHYHLLSGLALAYDVYRPKFSATSPYIRGTIRDNKNFLWLCIAIWAFAELANLHTHLTLRALRPPGTRVRAIPYGFGFSFLSCPNYFFETLAWAVISVMTGSVAAGVFTVVATAQMAVWALKKHRNYKKEFGKEYPRGRYAMIPPRSLIPIPPGLLFLQPCLANAGNFGCSNGGTFAVETPLSVYGYDHLPPLTDISSRLLLAALAVVPYVAASPGSLDKVREDGKAMDKIVHVTGADKFCMIMPRDAHTNIGDSEHPGGMKSYCSRAGRYSSEQGELHDEFWSDVAFKKGKGKNGGRFAQLTGCIRPEHLDRLNPDDSGGQYDSSGGDGGRGNPEGSKCLGYNHYVELVEPAGPRACIRCCDDPADCPTDKDTQGCPKVIPGNYFDCD
;
A
#
# COMPACT_ATOMS: atom_id res chain seq x y z
N MET A 1 64.48 -7.57 5.36
CA MET A 1 64.30 -6.21 4.81
C MET A 1 62.82 -5.98 4.63
N ALA A 2 62.24 -4.99 5.32
CA ALA A 2 60.84 -4.63 5.10
C ALA A 2 60.67 -4.16 3.65
N THR A 3 59.84 -4.85 2.87
CA THR A 3 59.59 -4.48 1.47
C THR A 3 58.75 -3.21 1.47
N THR A 4 59.39 -2.07 1.22
CA THR A 4 58.74 -0.76 1.18
C THR A 4 58.05 -0.58 -0.18
N VAL A 5 56.80 -0.14 -0.16
CA VAL A 5 55.96 0.09 -1.33
C VAL A 5 55.69 1.58 -1.44
N THR A 6 56.14 2.21 -2.54
CA THR A 6 55.91 3.63 -2.80
C THR A 6 54.58 3.84 -3.53
N LEU A 7 53.64 4.54 -2.90
CA LEU A 7 52.32 4.85 -3.44
C LEU A 7 52.22 6.33 -3.80
N THR A 8 51.77 6.62 -5.03
CA THR A 8 51.35 7.98 -5.42
C THR A 8 49.84 8.09 -5.34
N ILE A 9 49.32 9.03 -4.55
CA ILE A 9 47.88 9.29 -4.43
C ILE A 9 47.56 10.58 -5.18
N SER A 10 46.86 10.45 -6.30
CA SER A 10 46.36 11.57 -7.11
C SER A 10 44.86 11.78 -6.89
N SER A 11 44.35 12.97 -7.17
CA SER A 11 42.90 13.20 -7.11
C SER A 11 42.24 12.84 -8.45
N VAL A 12 41.08 12.19 -8.42
CA VAL A 12 40.30 11.88 -9.64
C VAL A 12 39.90 13.16 -10.40
N ASN A 13 39.58 14.22 -9.64
CA ASN A 13 39.16 15.52 -10.16
C ASN A 13 40.09 16.60 -9.60
N LYS A 14 39.73 17.88 -9.78
CA LYS A 14 40.41 18.98 -9.08
C LYS A 14 40.39 18.71 -7.56
N PRO A 15 41.56 18.74 -6.88
CA PRO A 15 41.62 18.46 -5.47
C PRO A 15 40.76 19.44 -4.67
N PRO A 16 40.05 18.98 -3.63
CA PRO A 16 39.21 19.84 -2.84
C PRO A 16 40.05 20.93 -2.14
N PRO A 17 39.45 22.08 -1.77
CA PRO A 17 40.20 23.22 -1.24
C PRO A 17 41.09 22.91 -0.02
N PHE A 18 40.71 21.91 0.78
CA PHE A 18 41.45 21.45 1.97
C PHE A 18 42.50 20.37 1.69
N ALA A 19 42.62 19.88 0.44
CA ALA A 19 43.60 18.89 0.01
C ALA A 19 44.31 19.31 -1.29
N ARG A 20 44.61 20.61 -1.44
CA ARG A 20 45.32 21.17 -2.61
C ARG A 20 46.73 20.62 -2.81
N GLY A 21 47.31 20.00 -1.77
CA GLY A 21 48.64 19.37 -1.83
C GLY A 21 48.67 17.99 -2.50
N LEU A 22 47.59 17.55 -3.17
CA LEU A 22 47.59 16.35 -4.00
C LEU A 22 48.15 16.67 -5.40
N PRO A 23 48.95 15.78 -6.03
CA PRO A 23 49.25 14.41 -5.60
C PRO A 23 50.29 14.33 -4.47
N ILE A 24 50.18 13.31 -3.62
CA ILE A 24 51.16 13.01 -2.56
C ILE A 24 51.80 11.65 -2.80
N THR A 25 53.07 11.52 -2.42
CA THR A 25 53.76 10.23 -2.33
C THR A 25 53.75 9.75 -0.87
N LEU A 26 53.48 8.46 -0.68
CA LEU A 26 53.48 7.78 0.61
C LEU A 26 54.33 6.52 0.48
N ASP A 27 55.29 6.36 1.37
CA ASP A 27 56.00 5.09 1.52
C ASP A 27 55.31 4.29 2.63
N CYS A 28 54.94 3.06 2.31
CA CYS A 28 54.19 2.18 3.18
C CYS A 28 54.74 0.76 3.14
N ASP A 29 54.58 0.02 4.23
CA ASP A 29 55.01 -1.38 4.30
C ASP A 29 54.11 -2.27 3.44
N ALA A 30 54.63 -3.40 2.95
CA ALA A 30 53.88 -4.35 2.12
C ALA A 30 52.60 -4.90 2.77
N ASP A 31 52.54 -4.95 4.11
CA ASP A 31 51.38 -5.40 4.88
C ASP A 31 50.32 -4.31 5.13
N THR A 32 50.59 -3.07 4.71
CA THR A 32 49.67 -1.94 4.87
C THR A 32 48.38 -2.20 4.11
N THR A 33 47.24 -1.98 4.77
CA THR A 33 45.92 -2.14 4.15
C THR A 33 45.45 -0.86 3.49
N VAL A 34 44.42 -0.97 2.64
CA VAL A 34 43.74 0.20 2.06
C VAL A 34 43.16 1.11 3.17
N ALA A 35 42.69 0.54 4.29
CA ALA A 35 42.23 1.33 5.44
C ALA A 35 43.36 2.21 6.02
N ASP A 36 44.55 1.64 6.18
CA ASP A 36 45.71 2.34 6.75
C ASP A 36 46.17 3.47 5.82
N VAL A 37 46.16 3.26 4.50
CA VAL A 37 46.44 4.31 3.52
C VAL A 37 45.45 5.47 3.65
N LYS A 38 44.15 5.19 3.81
CA LYS A 38 43.16 6.25 4.05
C LYS A 38 43.45 7.03 5.34
N GLN A 39 43.93 6.36 6.38
CA GLN A 39 44.33 7.04 7.62
C GLN A 39 45.58 7.90 7.41
N LEU A 40 46.59 7.44 6.67
CA LEU A 40 47.77 8.24 6.33
C LEU A 40 47.41 9.51 5.55
N VAL A 41 46.48 9.39 4.60
CA VAL A 41 45.92 10.56 3.87
C VAL A 41 45.19 11.49 4.83
N ALA A 42 44.42 10.96 5.78
CA ALA A 42 43.70 11.75 6.77
C ALA A 42 44.65 12.46 7.75
N THR A 43 45.78 11.86 8.12
CA THR A 43 46.82 12.50 8.94
C THR A 43 47.43 13.71 8.23
N LYS A 44 47.70 13.60 6.92
CA LYS A 44 48.19 14.74 6.11
C LYS A 44 47.11 15.79 5.85
N PHE A 45 45.86 15.36 5.66
CA PHE A 45 44.71 16.23 5.39
C PHE A 45 43.58 15.96 6.39
N PRO A 46 43.58 16.60 7.58
CA PRO A 46 42.63 16.27 8.67
C PRO A 46 41.14 16.35 8.29
N LYS A 47 40.78 17.24 7.35
CA LYS A 47 39.40 17.38 6.85
C LYS A 47 38.99 16.29 5.84
N PHE A 48 39.95 15.49 5.38
CA PHE A 48 39.75 14.37 4.46
C PHE A 48 39.79 13.04 5.21
N TYR A 49 38.94 12.88 6.23
CA TYR A 49 38.87 11.64 7.03
C TYR A 49 38.53 10.42 6.17
N ALA A 50 38.92 9.22 6.64
CA ALA A 50 38.88 7.99 5.86
C ALA A 50 37.52 7.68 5.19
N ALA A 51 36.40 7.93 5.87
CA ALA A 51 35.07 7.67 5.32
C ALA A 51 34.70 8.58 4.13
N ARG A 52 35.30 9.78 4.03
CA ARG A 52 35.09 10.74 2.94
C ARG A 52 35.89 10.39 1.67
N GLN A 53 36.85 9.46 1.78
CA GLN A 53 37.73 9.05 0.70
C GLN A 53 37.20 7.80 -0.02
N LYS A 54 37.05 7.88 -1.33
CA LYS A 54 36.95 6.70 -2.21
C LYS A 54 38.27 6.51 -2.93
N LEU A 55 38.94 5.38 -2.70
CA LEU A 55 40.18 5.01 -3.38
C LEU A 55 39.88 4.05 -4.54
N THR A 56 40.40 4.35 -5.72
CA THR A 56 40.29 3.53 -6.92
C THR A 56 41.64 3.39 -7.60
N LYS A 57 41.81 2.35 -8.41
CA LYS A 57 42.95 2.28 -9.34
C LYS A 57 42.76 3.30 -10.47
N LYS A 58 43.85 3.78 -11.04
CA LYS A 58 43.81 4.67 -12.21
C LYS A 58 43.06 3.99 -13.37
N GLY A 59 41.98 4.61 -13.83
CA GLY A 59 41.12 4.07 -14.89
C GLY A 59 40.04 3.08 -14.44
N ASP A 60 40.04 2.66 -13.17
CA ASP A 60 38.99 1.82 -12.59
C ASP A 60 37.95 2.68 -11.83
N LYS A 61 36.68 2.26 -11.89
CA LYS A 61 35.57 2.89 -11.17
C LYS A 61 35.21 2.16 -9.87
N ALA A 62 35.67 0.92 -9.70
CA ALA A 62 35.38 0.09 -8.53
C ALA A 62 36.07 0.62 -7.28
N ASN A 63 35.35 0.63 -6.15
CA ASN A 63 35.95 1.00 -4.86
C ASN A 63 36.87 -0.12 -4.37
N LEU A 64 38.04 0.25 -3.84
CA LEU A 64 38.92 -0.71 -3.19
C LEU A 64 38.36 -1.14 -1.82
N ASP A 65 38.46 -2.44 -1.53
CA ASP A 65 38.10 -2.99 -0.22
C ASP A 65 39.14 -2.59 0.82
N ASP A 66 38.68 -2.09 1.96
CA ASP A 66 39.52 -1.56 3.03
C ASP A 66 40.44 -2.63 3.64
N SER A 67 40.05 -3.91 3.58
CA SER A 67 40.83 -5.02 4.15
C SER A 67 41.89 -5.60 3.22
N LYS A 68 41.94 -5.18 1.94
CA LYS A 68 42.95 -5.69 1.01
C LYS A 68 44.30 -5.03 1.29
N LYS A 69 45.36 -5.83 1.16
CA LYS A 69 46.75 -5.32 1.25
C LYS A 69 47.07 -4.50 0.01
N ILE A 70 47.81 -3.42 0.19
CA ILE A 70 48.22 -2.56 -0.93
C ILE A 70 49.07 -3.34 -1.94
N ALA A 71 49.95 -4.22 -1.48
CA ALA A 71 50.77 -5.06 -2.36
C ALA A 71 49.94 -5.93 -3.32
N GLU A 72 48.77 -6.42 -2.88
CA GLU A 72 47.83 -7.18 -3.75
C GLU A 72 47.08 -6.28 -4.73
N VAL A 73 46.91 -5.00 -4.39
CA VAL A 73 46.16 -4.05 -5.20
C VAL A 73 47.05 -3.45 -6.29
N VAL A 74 48.21 -2.88 -5.95
CA VAL A 74 49.09 -2.18 -6.92
C VAL A 74 50.33 -2.97 -7.33
N GLY A 75 50.63 -4.09 -6.66
CA GLY A 75 51.85 -4.88 -6.87
C GLY A 75 52.97 -4.52 -5.88
N PRO A 76 54.03 -5.34 -5.82
CA PRO A 76 55.11 -5.22 -4.82
C PRO A 76 56.05 -4.01 -5.03
N GLN A 77 56.01 -3.37 -6.20
CA GLN A 77 56.88 -2.21 -6.52
C GLN A 77 56.19 -0.85 -6.30
N GLY A 78 54.91 -0.85 -5.88
CA GLY A 78 54.14 0.38 -5.72
C GLY A 78 53.43 0.83 -6.99
N GLY A 79 52.65 1.91 -6.89
CA GLY A 79 51.80 2.35 -7.99
C GLY A 79 50.98 3.61 -7.67
N GLU A 80 50.15 4.02 -8.63
CA GLU A 80 49.29 5.20 -8.51
C GLU A 80 47.85 4.82 -8.15
N LEU A 81 47.32 5.42 -7.09
CA LEU A 81 45.91 5.34 -6.68
C LEU A 81 45.24 6.69 -6.82
N GLN A 82 43.96 6.67 -7.18
CA GLN A 82 43.16 7.88 -7.28
C GLN A 82 42.22 8.01 -6.09
N VAL A 83 42.16 9.19 -5.49
CA VAL A 83 41.24 9.54 -4.40
C VAL A 83 40.14 10.49 -4.91
N LYS A 84 38.88 10.09 -4.68
CA LYS A 84 37.69 10.91 -4.93
C LYS A 84 37.09 11.38 -3.61
N ASP A 85 36.75 12.66 -3.54
CA ASP A 85 35.98 13.24 -2.43
C ASP A 85 34.50 12.87 -2.56
N LEU A 86 33.97 12.16 -1.55
CA LEU A 86 32.55 11.79 -1.45
C LEU A 86 31.68 12.89 -0.80
N GLY A 87 32.30 13.97 -0.31
CA GLY A 87 31.67 15.00 0.50
C GLY A 87 31.43 14.57 1.95
N PRO A 88 30.82 15.43 2.79
CA PRO A 88 30.53 15.11 4.18
C PRO A 88 29.73 13.80 4.31
N GLN A 89 30.25 12.87 5.10
CA GLN A 89 29.64 11.58 5.38
C GLN A 89 29.07 11.54 6.79
N ILE A 90 28.00 10.76 6.96
CA ILE A 90 27.37 10.49 8.24
C ILE A 90 27.23 8.97 8.43
N SER A 91 27.30 8.50 9.68
CA SER A 91 27.14 7.09 10.00
C SER A 91 25.73 6.60 9.69
N TRP A 92 25.61 5.40 9.11
CA TRP A 92 24.32 4.74 8.91
C TRP A 92 23.55 4.55 10.22
N ARG A 93 24.27 4.31 11.33
CA ARG A 93 23.64 4.24 12.65
C ARG A 93 22.90 5.54 12.93
N THR A 94 23.59 6.68 12.84
CA THR A 94 23.01 8.01 13.09
C THR A 94 21.86 8.34 12.15
N VAL A 95 21.98 7.96 10.87
CA VAL A 95 20.92 8.13 9.87
C VAL A 95 19.62 7.45 10.31
N PHE A 96 19.71 6.17 10.70
CA PHE A 96 18.55 5.43 11.19
C PHE A 96 17.96 6.02 12.48
N LEU A 97 18.79 6.50 13.41
CA LEU A 97 18.29 7.18 14.61
C LEU A 97 17.51 8.46 14.24
N ILE A 98 17.99 9.24 13.27
CA ILE A 98 17.28 10.46 12.84
C ILE A 98 15.95 10.09 12.14
N GLU A 99 15.95 9.02 11.35
CA GLU A 99 14.75 8.56 10.64
C GLU A 99 13.64 8.11 11.58
N TYR A 100 13.96 7.28 12.58
CA TYR A 100 12.96 6.73 13.49
C TYR A 100 12.61 7.70 14.64
N ALA A 101 13.50 8.63 15.01
CA ALA A 101 13.18 9.70 15.95
C ALA A 101 12.02 10.59 15.49
N GLY A 102 11.84 10.78 14.17
CA GLY A 102 10.73 11.59 13.64
C GLY A 102 9.37 11.09 14.08
N PRO A 103 8.95 9.86 13.72
CA PRO A 103 7.71 9.27 14.22
C PRO A 103 7.59 9.26 15.74
N ILE A 104 8.67 8.99 16.48
CA ILE A 104 8.68 9.01 17.95
C ILE A 104 8.32 10.38 18.52
N VAL A 105 8.70 11.47 17.85
CA VAL A 105 8.37 12.84 18.26
C VAL A 105 7.03 13.29 17.70
N ILE A 106 6.73 12.99 16.44
CA ILE A 106 5.54 13.48 15.74
C ILE A 106 4.27 12.82 16.31
N HIS A 107 4.26 11.51 16.60
CA HIS A 107 3.08 10.84 17.11
C HIS A 107 2.59 11.43 18.45
N PRO A 108 3.44 11.63 19.47
CA PRO A 108 3.04 12.31 20.71
C PRO A 108 2.57 13.75 20.48
N LEU A 109 3.23 14.49 19.58
CA LEU A 109 2.83 15.87 19.26
C LEU A 109 1.42 15.94 18.66
N VAL A 110 1.05 15.00 17.79
CA VAL A 110 -0.31 14.97 17.21
C VAL A 110 -1.33 14.40 18.21
N TYR A 111 -0.94 13.39 18.99
CA TYR A 111 -1.82 12.71 19.94
C TYR A 111 -2.18 13.59 21.16
N HIS A 112 -1.20 14.26 21.76
CA HIS A 112 -1.41 15.05 22.99
C HIS A 112 -1.87 16.48 22.74
N PHE A 113 -1.71 17.01 21.53
CA PHE A 113 -2.13 18.38 21.19
C PHE A 113 -3.21 18.41 20.10
N PRO A 114 -4.34 17.70 20.25
CA PRO A 114 -5.37 17.59 19.21
C PRO A 114 -5.95 18.96 18.81
N ARG A 115 -6.03 19.91 19.75
CA ARG A 115 -6.51 21.27 19.47
C ARG A 115 -5.63 22.04 18.48
N LEU A 116 -4.32 21.79 18.46
CA LEU A 116 -3.39 22.40 17.50
C LEU A 116 -3.62 21.86 16.09
N TRP A 117 -3.96 20.58 15.94
CA TRP A 117 -4.04 19.89 14.65
C TRP A 117 -5.46 19.84 14.07
N TYR A 118 -6.49 19.76 14.92
CA TYR A 118 -7.89 19.56 14.52
C TYR A 118 -8.82 20.68 14.99
N GLY A 119 -8.30 21.69 15.70
CA GLY A 119 -9.10 22.81 16.21
C GLY A 119 -10.05 22.46 17.37
N GLN A 120 -10.03 21.22 17.85
CA GLN A 120 -10.93 20.71 18.89
C GLN A 120 -10.24 19.66 19.76
N ASP A 121 -10.77 19.44 20.95
CA ASP A 121 -10.31 18.37 21.82
C ASP A 121 -10.84 17.02 21.32
N VAL A 122 -9.99 15.99 21.37
CA VAL A 122 -10.34 14.62 20.93
C VAL A 122 -10.26 13.69 22.13
N GLN A 123 -11.40 13.08 22.47
CA GLN A 123 -11.45 11.99 23.45
C GLN A 123 -10.99 10.69 22.76
N HIS A 124 -9.74 10.30 23.00
CA HIS A 124 -9.13 9.17 22.30
C HIS A 124 -9.80 7.84 22.66
N SER A 125 -10.18 7.07 21.64
CA SER A 125 -10.71 5.72 21.81
C SER A 125 -9.64 4.72 22.25
N ASP A 126 -10.05 3.55 22.74
CA ASP A 126 -9.10 2.48 23.08
C ASP A 126 -8.31 2.03 21.84
N LEU A 127 -8.93 2.03 20.66
CA LEU A 127 -8.23 1.83 19.39
C LEU A 127 -7.09 2.83 19.19
N GLN A 128 -7.35 4.13 19.36
CA GLN A 128 -6.34 5.17 19.18
C GLN A 128 -5.20 5.06 20.20
N LYS A 129 -5.52 4.78 21.47
CA LYS A 129 -4.53 4.54 22.53
C LYS A 129 -3.63 3.35 22.18
N LEU A 130 -4.23 2.26 21.70
CA LEU A 130 -3.50 1.05 21.32
C LEU A 130 -2.60 1.29 20.11
N VAL A 131 -3.10 1.90 19.04
CA VAL A 131 -2.29 2.18 17.84
C VAL A 131 -1.17 3.16 18.16
N TYR A 132 -1.41 4.14 19.03
CA TYR A 132 -0.37 5.02 19.56
C TYR A 132 0.73 4.25 20.28
N ALA A 133 0.35 3.39 21.25
CA ALA A 133 1.31 2.56 21.97
C ALA A 133 2.08 1.61 21.04
N MET A 134 1.39 0.91 20.15
CA MET A 134 1.98 -0.02 19.19
C MET A 134 2.98 0.69 18.26
N THR A 135 2.60 1.84 17.70
CA THR A 135 3.47 2.61 16.81
C THR A 135 4.71 3.13 17.53
N LEU A 136 4.57 3.63 18.76
CA LEU A 136 5.72 4.04 19.56
C LEU A 136 6.63 2.87 19.94
N ILE A 137 6.06 1.76 20.40
CA ILE A 137 6.82 0.54 20.73
C ILE A 137 7.59 0.05 19.50
N HIS A 138 6.96 0.06 18.32
CA HIS A 138 7.60 -0.27 17.05
C HIS A 138 8.85 0.60 16.84
N PHE A 139 8.70 1.93 16.80
CA PHE A 139 9.84 2.81 16.50
C PHE A 139 10.91 2.81 17.59
N ILE A 140 10.54 2.73 18.87
CA ILE A 140 11.50 2.59 19.97
C ILE A 140 12.27 1.28 19.84
N LYS A 141 11.61 0.17 19.51
CA LYS A 141 12.28 -1.10 19.23
C LYS A 141 13.25 -0.95 18.05
N ARG A 142 12.87 -0.27 16.96
CA ARG A 142 13.75 0.00 15.81
C ARG A 142 14.98 0.85 16.19
N GLU A 143 14.84 1.83 17.08
CA GLU A 143 15.94 2.60 17.66
C GLU A 143 16.89 1.70 18.46
N LEU A 144 16.34 0.91 19.39
CA LEU A 144 17.12 -0.03 20.20
C LEU A 144 17.85 -1.08 19.34
N GLU A 145 17.19 -1.62 18.33
CA GLU A 145 17.82 -2.52 17.35
C GLU A 145 18.97 -1.83 16.61
N THR A 146 18.79 -0.58 16.21
CA THR A 146 19.83 0.21 15.54
C THR A 146 21.02 0.48 16.44
N LEU A 147 20.79 0.71 17.74
CA LEU A 147 21.85 0.96 18.72
C LEU A 147 22.59 -0.31 19.13
N PHE A 148 21.88 -1.43 19.30
CA PHE A 148 22.41 -2.61 20.01
C PHE A 148 22.48 -3.90 19.16
N VAL A 149 21.69 -4.01 18.09
CA VAL A 149 21.55 -5.24 17.29
C VAL A 149 22.22 -5.12 15.92
N HIS A 150 21.96 -4.04 15.19
CA HIS A 150 22.42 -3.88 13.81
C HIS A 150 23.94 -3.74 13.69
N ARG A 151 24.54 -4.50 12.77
CA ARG A 151 25.95 -4.41 12.36
C ARG A 151 26.03 -3.98 10.89
N PHE A 152 26.37 -2.72 10.64
CA PHE A 152 26.44 -2.14 9.30
C PHE A 152 27.73 -2.52 8.59
N SER A 153 27.64 -2.90 7.30
CA SER A 153 28.79 -3.28 6.48
C SER A 153 29.51 -2.08 5.86
N HIS A 154 28.75 -1.07 5.41
CA HIS A 154 29.28 0.26 5.11
C HIS A 154 29.05 1.15 6.33
N GLY A 155 30.08 1.84 6.77
CA GLY A 155 29.97 2.68 7.97
C GLY A 155 29.15 3.95 7.74
N THR A 156 29.14 4.48 6.53
CA THR A 156 28.67 5.85 6.27
C THR A 156 27.95 6.04 4.93
N MET A 157 27.26 7.18 4.81
CA MET A 157 26.61 7.67 3.59
C MET A 157 26.75 9.19 3.46
N PRO A 158 26.52 9.78 2.26
CA PRO A 158 26.54 11.23 2.07
C PRO A 158 25.48 11.94 2.90
N PHE A 159 25.86 12.99 3.64
CA PHE A 159 25.00 13.70 4.59
C PHE A 159 23.70 14.25 3.96
N ARG A 160 23.75 14.77 2.73
CA ARG A 160 22.58 15.31 2.04
C ARG A 160 21.43 14.31 1.87
N ASN A 161 21.74 13.01 1.87
CA ASN A 161 20.74 11.97 1.70
C ASN A 161 19.90 11.75 2.97
N VAL A 162 20.36 12.20 4.14
CA VAL A 162 19.59 12.17 5.40
C VAL A 162 18.25 12.88 5.22
N PHE A 163 18.26 14.11 4.70
CA PHE A 163 17.02 14.88 4.52
C PHE A 163 16.01 14.18 3.62
N LYS A 164 16.46 13.53 2.55
CA LYS A 164 15.58 12.80 1.64
C LYS A 164 14.99 11.55 2.31
N ASN A 165 15.83 10.80 3.03
CA ASN A 165 15.38 9.57 3.67
C ASN A 165 14.46 9.87 4.86
N SER A 166 14.85 10.82 5.72
CA SER A 166 14.04 11.27 6.85
C SER A 166 12.72 11.89 6.40
N ALA A 167 12.67 12.68 5.31
CA ALA A 167 11.40 13.23 4.82
C ALA A 167 10.37 12.15 4.50
N HIS A 168 10.78 11.02 3.90
CA HIS A 168 9.87 9.92 3.61
C HIS A 168 9.24 9.34 4.89
N TYR A 169 10.07 9.04 5.89
CA TYR A 169 9.60 8.47 7.16
C TYR A 169 8.82 9.48 7.99
N HIS A 170 9.28 10.71 8.08
CA HIS A 170 8.67 11.75 8.92
C HIS A 170 7.35 12.23 8.33
N LEU A 171 7.22 12.34 7.00
CA LEU A 171 5.98 12.81 6.37
C LEU A 171 4.93 11.70 6.25
N LEU A 172 5.28 10.52 5.76
CA LEU A 172 4.29 9.45 5.55
C LEU A 172 4.00 8.70 6.85
N SER A 173 5.03 8.18 7.52
CA SER A 173 4.85 7.39 8.73
C SER A 173 4.65 8.24 9.97
N GLY A 174 5.27 9.41 10.06
CA GLY A 174 5.11 10.31 11.19
C GLY A 174 3.83 11.13 11.04
N LEU A 175 3.83 12.09 10.13
CA LEU A 175 2.79 13.12 10.07
C LEU A 175 1.47 12.59 9.48
N ALA A 176 1.49 11.99 8.28
CA ALA A 176 0.26 11.57 7.61
C ALA A 176 -0.47 10.46 8.38
N LEU A 177 0.27 9.48 8.89
CA LEU A 177 -0.30 8.41 9.71
C LEU A 177 -0.83 8.95 11.04
N ALA A 178 -0.05 9.73 11.79
CA ALA A 178 -0.51 10.29 13.07
C ALA A 178 -1.72 11.21 12.88
N TYR A 179 -1.71 12.05 11.84
CA TYR A 179 -2.81 12.96 11.53
C TYR A 179 -4.10 12.23 11.17
N ASP A 180 -4.04 11.15 10.37
CA ASP A 180 -5.26 10.42 10.02
C ASP A 180 -5.78 9.60 11.20
N VAL A 181 -4.91 8.89 11.93
CA VAL A 181 -5.33 7.97 13.00
C VAL A 181 -5.84 8.71 14.23
N TYR A 182 -5.29 9.88 14.57
CA TYR A 182 -5.69 10.62 15.77
C TYR A 182 -6.81 11.64 15.54
N ARG A 183 -7.35 11.73 14.33
CA ARG A 183 -8.46 12.65 14.02
C ARG A 183 -9.75 12.28 14.76
N PRO A 184 -10.70 13.23 14.91
CA PRO A 184 -11.96 13.01 15.61
C PRO A 184 -12.81 11.84 15.09
N LYS A 185 -12.67 11.44 13.81
CA LYS A 185 -13.37 10.28 13.24
C LYS A 185 -13.10 8.97 13.99
N PHE A 186 -11.93 8.81 14.61
CA PHE A 186 -11.58 7.62 15.37
C PHE A 186 -11.73 7.81 16.89
N SER A 187 -12.36 8.92 17.33
CA SER A 187 -12.59 9.23 18.74
C SER A 187 -13.54 8.22 19.40
N ALA A 188 -13.52 8.17 20.74
CA ALA A 188 -14.38 7.31 21.54
C ALA A 188 -15.89 7.57 21.30
N THR A 189 -16.25 8.79 20.90
CA THR A 189 -17.65 9.20 20.69
C THR A 189 -18.13 9.00 19.25
N SER A 190 -17.23 8.67 18.32
CA SER A 190 -17.55 8.54 16.89
C SER A 190 -18.37 7.28 16.59
N PRO A 191 -19.37 7.36 15.67
CA PRO A 191 -20.11 6.19 15.19
C PRO A 191 -19.23 5.19 14.43
N TYR A 192 -18.04 5.60 13.99
CA TYR A 192 -17.08 4.69 13.36
C TYR A 192 -16.41 3.73 14.35
N ILE A 193 -16.42 4.09 15.64
CA ILE A 193 -15.88 3.27 16.73
C ILE A 193 -17.02 2.58 17.46
N ARG A 194 -17.92 3.38 18.05
CA ARG A 194 -18.96 2.92 18.99
C ARG A 194 -19.86 1.85 18.36
N GLY A 195 -19.98 0.71 19.03
CA GLY A 195 -20.86 -0.39 18.58
C GLY A 195 -20.36 -1.13 17.33
N THR A 196 -19.15 -0.84 16.85
CA THR A 196 -18.52 -1.56 15.74
C THR A 196 -17.53 -2.59 16.25
N ILE A 197 -16.97 -3.40 15.35
CA ILE A 197 -15.87 -4.33 15.67
C ILE A 197 -14.65 -3.63 16.30
N ARG A 198 -14.46 -2.32 16.07
CA ARG A 198 -13.32 -1.53 16.56
C ARG A 198 -13.44 -1.11 18.03
N ASP A 199 -14.64 -1.24 18.60
CA ASP A 199 -14.92 -1.06 20.04
C ASP A 199 -14.96 -2.41 20.78
N ASN A 200 -14.89 -3.52 20.03
CA ASN A 200 -14.86 -4.86 20.62
C ASN A 200 -13.47 -5.19 21.17
N LYS A 201 -13.37 -5.33 22.49
CA LYS A 201 -12.12 -5.66 23.20
C LYS A 201 -11.46 -6.94 22.70
N ASN A 202 -12.23 -7.98 22.36
CA ASN A 202 -11.67 -9.25 21.87
C ASN A 202 -10.98 -9.07 20.52
N PHE A 203 -11.57 -8.25 19.63
CA PHE A 203 -10.96 -7.91 18.35
C PHE A 203 -9.66 -7.12 18.54
N LEU A 204 -9.66 -6.13 19.45
CA LEU A 204 -8.46 -5.34 19.75
C LEU A 204 -7.34 -6.20 20.33
N TRP A 205 -7.64 -7.08 21.30
CA TRP A 205 -6.66 -8.02 21.86
C TRP A 205 -6.10 -9.00 20.84
N LEU A 206 -6.94 -9.51 19.93
CA LEU A 206 -6.50 -10.35 18.83
C LEU A 206 -5.52 -9.61 17.91
N CYS A 207 -5.82 -8.35 17.55
CA CYS A 207 -4.92 -7.52 16.74
C CYS A 207 -3.58 -7.29 17.46
N ILE A 208 -3.61 -6.96 18.76
CA ILE A 208 -2.40 -6.80 19.57
C ILE A 208 -1.56 -8.09 19.57
N ALA A 209 -2.18 -9.26 19.74
CA ALA A 209 -1.48 -10.53 19.75
C ALA A 209 -0.78 -10.83 18.41
N ILE A 210 -1.47 -10.62 17.29
CA ILE A 210 -0.90 -10.84 15.95
C ILE A 210 0.23 -9.83 15.68
N TRP A 211 0.04 -8.57 16.06
CA TRP A 211 1.05 -7.53 15.92
C TRP A 211 2.29 -7.81 16.78
N ALA A 212 2.11 -8.18 18.04
CA ALA A 212 3.21 -8.51 18.95
C ALA A 212 3.99 -9.73 18.45
N PHE A 213 3.31 -10.76 17.93
CA PHE A 213 3.95 -11.87 17.27
C PHE A 213 4.81 -11.41 16.08
N ALA A 214 4.27 -10.53 15.23
CA ALA A 214 5.00 -9.99 14.08
C ALA A 214 6.25 -9.20 14.52
N GLU A 215 6.14 -8.35 15.55
CA GLU A 215 7.27 -7.59 16.08
C GLU A 215 8.37 -8.47 16.67
N LEU A 216 7.98 -9.49 17.45
CA LEU A 216 8.92 -10.44 18.05
C LEU A 216 9.59 -11.31 16.99
N ALA A 217 8.83 -11.75 15.98
CA ALA A 217 9.38 -12.50 14.85
C ALA A 217 10.35 -11.66 14.02
N ASN A 218 10.03 -10.38 13.79
CA ASN A 218 10.94 -9.42 13.15
C ASN A 218 12.23 -9.25 13.99
N LEU A 219 12.13 -9.04 15.30
CA LEU A 219 13.30 -8.93 16.19
C LEU A 219 14.15 -10.20 16.16
N HIS A 220 13.51 -11.38 16.23
CA HIS A 220 14.20 -12.65 16.14
C HIS A 220 15.02 -12.75 14.85
N THR A 221 14.45 -12.36 13.71
CA THR A 221 15.18 -12.36 12.43
C THR A 221 16.37 -11.39 12.43
N HIS A 222 16.27 -10.23 13.08
CA HIS A 222 17.40 -9.30 13.23
C HIS A 222 18.51 -9.88 14.12
N LEU A 223 18.16 -10.57 15.20
CA LEU A 223 19.12 -11.27 16.07
C LEU A 223 19.83 -12.41 15.32
N THR A 224 19.10 -13.19 14.52
CA THR A 224 19.70 -14.22 13.64
C THR A 224 20.68 -13.58 12.65
N LEU A 225 20.28 -12.48 11.99
CA LEU A 225 21.15 -11.78 11.04
C LEU A 225 22.40 -11.19 11.71
N ARG A 226 22.28 -10.73 12.96
CA ARG A 226 23.43 -10.28 13.76
C ARG A 226 24.39 -11.43 14.06
N ALA A 227 23.88 -12.60 14.43
CA ALA A 227 24.70 -13.75 14.80
C ALA A 227 25.58 -14.25 13.65
N LEU A 228 25.14 -14.07 12.41
CA LEU A 228 25.89 -14.44 11.20
C LEU A 228 27.14 -13.59 10.95
N ARG A 229 27.33 -12.49 11.67
CA ARG A 229 28.49 -11.60 11.52
C ARG A 229 29.23 -11.48 12.84
N PRO A 230 30.36 -12.17 13.06
CA PRO A 230 31.22 -11.92 14.21
C PRO A 230 31.64 -10.44 14.30
N PRO A 231 31.86 -9.89 15.52
CA PRO A 231 32.27 -8.50 15.68
C PRO A 231 33.54 -8.21 14.86
N GLY A 232 33.57 -7.10 14.11
CA GLY A 232 34.73 -6.69 13.31
C GLY A 232 34.86 -7.37 11.94
N THR A 233 34.01 -8.35 11.60
CA THR A 233 34.06 -9.02 10.29
C THR A 233 33.03 -8.46 9.31
N ARG A 234 33.38 -8.46 8.01
CA ARG A 234 32.48 -8.09 6.89
C ARG A 234 31.94 -9.31 6.13
N VAL A 235 32.25 -10.52 6.59
CA VAL A 235 31.93 -11.79 5.93
C VAL A 235 30.41 -11.98 5.85
N ARG A 236 29.94 -12.47 4.70
CA ARG A 236 28.53 -12.80 4.47
C ARG A 236 28.31 -14.28 4.60
N ALA A 237 27.24 -14.66 5.29
CA ALA A 237 26.79 -16.03 5.40
C ALA A 237 25.30 -16.12 5.03
N ILE A 238 24.88 -17.32 4.65
CA ILE A 238 23.49 -17.63 4.34
C ILE A 238 22.72 -17.76 5.68
N PRO A 239 21.65 -16.99 5.90
CA PRO A 239 20.84 -17.13 7.11
C PRO A 239 20.03 -18.43 7.08
N TYR A 240 19.94 -19.13 8.21
CA TYR A 240 19.13 -20.33 8.42
C TYR A 240 18.32 -20.18 9.72
N GLY A 241 17.30 -21.02 9.89
CA GLY A 241 16.42 -21.01 11.05
C GLY A 241 15.03 -20.44 10.76
N PHE A 242 14.36 -19.96 11.81
CA PHE A 242 12.97 -19.52 11.77
C PHE A 242 12.74 -18.42 10.73
N GLY A 243 11.72 -18.59 9.89
CA GLY A 243 11.40 -17.71 8.76
C GLY A 243 12.36 -17.83 7.56
N PHE A 244 13.66 -18.03 7.81
CA PHE A 244 14.68 -18.15 6.77
C PHE A 244 14.61 -19.46 5.99
N SER A 245 13.96 -20.51 6.51
CA SER A 245 13.71 -21.73 5.75
C SER A 245 12.88 -21.47 4.48
N PHE A 246 11.92 -20.56 4.56
CA PHE A 246 10.99 -20.24 3.46
C PHE A 246 11.30 -18.93 2.75
N LEU A 247 11.81 -17.94 3.49
CA LEU A 247 11.99 -16.58 3.01
C LEU A 247 13.45 -16.14 3.06
N SER A 248 13.85 -15.30 2.12
CA SER A 248 15.18 -14.68 2.11
C SER A 248 15.25 -13.51 3.06
N CYS A 249 14.14 -12.77 3.15
CA CYS A 249 14.00 -11.58 3.99
C CYS A 249 12.73 -11.69 4.85
N PRO A 250 12.67 -12.64 5.81
CA PRO A 250 11.53 -12.78 6.71
C PRO A 250 11.33 -11.53 7.58
N ASN A 251 12.38 -10.77 7.86
CA ASN A 251 12.29 -9.49 8.57
C ASN A 251 11.30 -8.52 7.89
N TYR A 252 11.37 -8.37 6.57
CA TYR A 252 10.45 -7.50 5.81
C TYR A 252 9.02 -8.04 5.74
N PHE A 253 8.87 -9.37 5.78
CA PHE A 253 7.56 -10.00 5.83
C PHE A 253 6.85 -9.72 7.16
N PHE A 254 7.52 -9.96 8.29
CA PHE A 254 6.95 -9.70 9.61
C PHE A 254 6.72 -8.21 9.85
N GLU A 255 7.58 -7.34 9.33
CA GLU A 255 7.36 -5.90 9.29
C GLU A 255 6.04 -5.55 8.57
N THR A 256 5.86 -6.10 7.36
CA THR A 256 4.62 -5.91 6.58
C THR A 256 3.39 -6.42 7.33
N LEU A 257 3.50 -7.55 8.03
CA LEU A 257 2.40 -8.11 8.82
C LEU A 257 2.00 -7.17 9.97
N ALA A 258 2.97 -6.60 10.69
CA ALA A 258 2.71 -5.66 11.78
C ALA A 258 1.91 -4.43 11.27
N TRP A 259 2.36 -3.81 10.17
CA TRP A 259 1.68 -2.65 9.60
C TRP A 259 0.32 -2.98 8.94
N ALA A 260 0.19 -4.19 8.38
CA ALA A 260 -1.10 -4.69 7.88
C ALA A 260 -2.13 -4.83 9.02
N VAL A 261 -1.72 -5.30 10.21
CA VAL A 261 -2.61 -5.35 11.38
C VAL A 261 -3.08 -3.95 11.77
N ILE A 262 -2.17 -2.96 11.83
CA ILE A 262 -2.52 -1.55 12.12
C ILE A 262 -3.51 -1.01 11.08
N SER A 263 -3.30 -1.33 9.80
CA SER A 263 -4.20 -0.92 8.71
C SER A 263 -5.59 -1.54 8.84
N VAL A 264 -5.68 -2.84 9.15
CA VAL A 264 -6.96 -3.55 9.29
C VAL A 264 -7.72 -3.10 10.53
N MET A 265 -7.04 -2.99 11.68
CA MET A 265 -7.70 -2.62 12.94
C MET A 265 -8.22 -1.19 12.90
N THR A 266 -7.51 -0.27 12.25
CA THR A 266 -7.95 1.12 12.10
C THR A 266 -8.94 1.30 10.95
N GLY A 267 -8.69 0.65 9.80
CA GLY A 267 -9.30 1.05 8.53
C GLY A 267 -8.89 2.48 8.11
N SER A 268 -7.74 2.96 8.59
CA SER A 268 -7.17 4.25 8.21
C SER A 268 -6.65 4.19 6.78
N VAL A 269 -6.97 5.22 6.00
CA VAL A 269 -6.49 5.34 4.61
C VAL A 269 -4.98 5.59 4.63
N ALA A 270 -4.51 6.46 5.53
CA ALA A 270 -3.08 6.73 5.67
C ALA A 270 -2.30 5.47 6.09
N ALA A 271 -2.82 4.67 7.03
CA ALA A 271 -2.21 3.40 7.43
C ALA A 271 -2.15 2.42 6.25
N GLY A 272 -3.24 2.30 5.48
CA GLY A 272 -3.27 1.44 4.30
C GLY A 272 -2.28 1.87 3.22
N VAL A 273 -2.25 3.16 2.86
CA VAL A 273 -1.30 3.72 1.90
C VAL A 273 0.13 3.52 2.36
N PHE A 274 0.42 3.85 3.63
CA PHE A 274 1.74 3.66 4.21
C PHE A 274 2.18 2.20 4.12
N THR A 275 1.31 1.26 4.50
CA THR A 275 1.60 -0.17 4.43
C THR A 275 1.91 -0.61 3.00
N VAL A 276 1.09 -0.21 2.02
CA VAL A 276 1.31 -0.57 0.61
C VAL A 276 2.64 -0.02 0.10
N VAL A 277 2.92 1.26 0.34
CA VAL A 277 4.15 1.92 -0.11
C VAL A 277 5.38 1.28 0.55
N ALA A 278 5.34 1.08 1.87
CA ALA A 278 6.42 0.46 2.63
C ALA A 278 6.67 -1.00 2.16
N THR A 279 5.61 -1.79 2.00
CA THR A 279 5.72 -3.17 1.52
C THR A 279 6.25 -3.24 0.10
N ALA A 280 5.81 -2.37 -0.82
CA ALA A 280 6.32 -2.34 -2.19
C ALA A 280 7.82 -2.03 -2.21
N GLN A 281 8.25 -1.03 -1.44
CA GLN A 281 9.66 -0.66 -1.34
C GLN A 281 10.50 -1.82 -0.77
N MET A 282 10.04 -2.45 0.33
CA MET A 282 10.71 -3.60 0.92
C MET A 282 10.73 -4.82 -0.02
N ALA A 283 9.69 -5.03 -0.83
CA ALA A 283 9.64 -6.11 -1.81
C ALA A 283 10.74 -5.95 -2.86
N VAL A 284 10.92 -4.73 -3.39
CA VAL A 284 12.01 -4.41 -4.33
C VAL A 284 13.37 -4.72 -3.71
N TRP A 285 13.57 -4.31 -2.44
CA TRP A 285 14.81 -4.60 -1.72
C TRP A 285 15.02 -6.10 -1.48
N ALA A 286 13.96 -6.82 -1.12
CA ALA A 286 13.99 -8.26 -0.89
C ALA A 286 14.34 -9.03 -2.16
N LEU A 287 13.75 -8.68 -3.30
CA LEU A 287 14.03 -9.28 -4.60
C LEU A 287 15.49 -9.06 -5.00
N LYS A 288 16.00 -7.84 -4.83
CA LYS A 288 17.41 -7.53 -5.07
C LYS A 288 18.32 -8.37 -4.18
N LYS A 289 18.04 -8.44 -2.88
CA LYS A 289 18.83 -9.23 -1.91
C LYS A 289 18.81 -10.72 -2.23
N HIS A 290 17.64 -11.25 -2.61
CA HIS A 290 17.48 -12.64 -3.02
C HIS A 290 18.27 -12.99 -4.28
N ARG A 291 18.23 -12.13 -5.31
CA ARG A 291 19.06 -12.28 -6.53
C ARG A 291 20.55 -12.28 -6.21
N ASN A 292 20.98 -11.37 -5.33
CA ASN A 292 22.38 -11.30 -4.90
C ASN A 292 22.81 -12.55 -4.15
N TYR A 293 21.99 -13.10 -3.26
CA TYR A 293 22.31 -14.35 -2.57
C TYR A 293 22.47 -15.52 -3.55
N LYS A 294 21.60 -15.63 -4.57
CA LYS A 294 21.73 -16.66 -5.61
C LYS A 294 23.01 -16.51 -6.42
N LYS A 295 23.40 -15.28 -6.73
CA LYS A 295 24.64 -14.98 -7.47
C LYS A 295 25.88 -15.28 -6.64
N GLU A 296 25.88 -14.91 -5.36
CA GLU A 296 27.03 -15.01 -4.47
C GLU A 296 27.29 -16.46 -4.00
N PHE A 297 26.23 -17.20 -3.67
CA PHE A 297 26.35 -18.54 -3.07
C PHE A 297 26.00 -19.70 -4.01
N GLY A 298 25.51 -19.41 -5.22
CA GLY A 298 25.28 -20.42 -6.26
C GLY A 298 24.49 -21.64 -5.78
N LYS A 299 25.14 -22.82 -5.79
CA LYS A 299 24.54 -24.10 -5.40
C LYS A 299 24.31 -24.26 -3.89
N GLU A 300 25.03 -23.51 -3.05
CA GLU A 300 24.89 -23.56 -1.59
C GLU A 300 23.62 -22.85 -1.11
N TYR A 301 23.02 -22.00 -1.96
CA TYR A 301 21.80 -21.29 -1.63
C TYR A 301 20.54 -22.17 -1.80
N PRO A 302 19.64 -22.23 -0.80
CA PRO A 302 18.45 -23.09 -0.87
C PRO A 302 17.50 -22.74 -2.03
N ARG A 303 17.22 -23.73 -2.89
CA ARG A 303 16.48 -23.55 -4.16
C ARG A 303 14.98 -23.26 -4.00
N GLY A 304 14.40 -23.45 -2.81
CA GLY A 304 12.96 -23.24 -2.54
C GLY A 304 12.60 -21.95 -1.79
N ARG A 305 13.56 -21.05 -1.55
CA ARG A 305 13.29 -19.79 -0.83
C ARG A 305 12.62 -18.75 -1.71
N TYR A 306 11.62 -18.09 -1.16
CA TYR A 306 11.00 -16.89 -1.72
C TYR A 306 11.73 -15.64 -1.25
N ALA A 307 11.57 -14.51 -1.95
CA ALA A 307 12.25 -13.27 -1.59
C ALA A 307 11.67 -12.67 -0.30
N MET A 308 10.35 -12.51 -0.22
CA MET A 308 9.65 -11.85 0.91
C MET A 308 8.30 -12.48 1.24
N ILE A 309 7.43 -12.71 0.26
CA ILE A 309 6.08 -13.25 0.50
C ILE A 309 6.06 -14.72 0.03
N PRO A 310 5.61 -15.67 0.87
CA PRO A 310 5.49 -17.08 0.50
C PRO A 310 4.28 -17.29 -0.43
N PRO A 311 4.17 -18.44 -1.11
CA PRO A 311 3.08 -18.73 -2.04
C PRO A 311 1.73 -18.81 -1.31
N ARG A 312 0.66 -18.54 -2.06
CA ARG A 312 -0.75 -18.42 -1.62
C ARG A 312 -1.29 -19.62 -0.84
N SER A 313 -0.64 -20.78 -0.92
CA SER A 313 -1.05 -22.00 -0.21
C SER A 313 -0.81 -21.96 1.32
N LEU A 314 -0.05 -21.01 1.84
CA LEU A 314 0.35 -20.97 3.26
C LEU A 314 -0.17 -19.75 4.05
N ILE A 315 -0.91 -18.83 3.43
CA ILE A 315 -1.45 -17.63 4.11
C ILE A 315 -2.92 -17.41 3.71
N PRO A 316 -3.88 -17.44 4.65
CA PRO A 316 -5.24 -16.96 4.39
C PRO A 316 -5.20 -15.42 4.32
N ILE A 317 -5.03 -14.88 3.11
CA ILE A 317 -5.10 -13.44 2.86
C ILE A 317 -6.59 -13.08 2.66
N PRO A 318 -7.16 -12.14 3.43
CA PRO A 318 -8.53 -11.69 3.20
C PRO A 318 -8.65 -11.04 1.80
N PRO A 319 -9.79 -11.21 1.10
CA PRO A 319 -9.92 -10.84 -0.31
C PRO A 319 -9.58 -9.36 -0.65
N GLY A 320 -9.61 -8.47 0.34
CA GLY A 320 -9.26 -7.05 0.18
C GLY A 320 -7.77 -6.74 -0.05
N LEU A 321 -6.86 -7.71 0.15
CA LEU A 321 -5.40 -7.56 -0.11
C LEU A 321 -4.95 -8.25 -1.41
N LEU A 322 -5.89 -8.76 -2.22
CA LEU A 322 -5.61 -9.45 -3.48
C LEU A 322 -5.01 -8.56 -4.59
N PHE A 323 -5.10 -7.23 -4.45
CA PHE A 323 -4.54 -6.28 -5.42
C PHE A 323 -3.00 -6.23 -5.45
N LEU A 324 -2.31 -6.83 -4.48
CA LEU A 324 -0.84 -6.90 -4.46
C LEU A 324 -0.27 -7.98 -5.40
N GLN A 325 -1.09 -8.88 -5.95
CA GLN A 325 -0.63 -10.04 -6.72
C GLN A 325 -0.04 -9.71 -8.13
N PRO A 326 -0.61 -8.79 -8.93
CA PRO A 326 -0.11 -8.52 -10.29
C PRO A 326 1.28 -7.86 -10.30
N CYS A 327 1.58 -7.00 -9.32
CA CYS A 327 2.89 -6.33 -9.21
C CYS A 327 4.02 -7.28 -8.79
N LEU A 328 3.70 -8.42 -8.15
CA LEU A 328 4.68 -9.39 -7.68
C LEU A 328 4.95 -10.54 -8.66
N ALA A 329 4.03 -10.81 -9.58
CA ALA A 329 4.13 -11.94 -10.51
C ALA A 329 4.81 -11.60 -11.85
N ASN A 330 4.79 -10.34 -12.31
CA ASN A 330 5.11 -10.01 -13.72
C ASN A 330 6.30 -9.08 -13.96
N ALA A 331 7.22 -8.91 -13.01
CA ALA A 331 8.48 -8.17 -13.23
C ALA A 331 9.56 -9.01 -13.95
N GLY A 332 9.13 -9.88 -14.87
CA GLY A 332 9.97 -10.85 -15.59
C GLY A 332 10.30 -10.49 -17.03
N ASN A 333 9.63 -9.50 -17.65
CA ASN A 333 9.76 -9.27 -19.10
C ASN A 333 9.59 -7.80 -19.53
N PHE A 334 10.59 -6.94 -19.27
CA PHE A 334 10.74 -5.71 -20.05
C PHE A 334 12.21 -5.50 -20.43
N GLY A 335 12.49 -5.65 -21.72
CA GLY A 335 13.79 -5.43 -22.36
C GLY A 335 14.09 -3.96 -22.63
N CYS A 336 15.39 -3.68 -22.81
CA CYS A 336 16.01 -2.36 -22.95
C CYS A 336 15.70 -1.63 -24.26
N SER A 337 15.72 -0.28 -24.25
CA SER A 337 16.35 0.54 -25.30
C SER A 337 16.77 1.93 -24.77
N ASN A 338 17.79 2.52 -25.40
CA ASN A 338 18.70 3.58 -24.91
C ASN A 338 18.16 5.03 -25.01
N GLY A 339 18.71 5.92 -24.16
CA GLY A 339 19.02 7.32 -24.52
C GLY A 339 18.72 8.39 -23.45
N GLY A 340 19.73 9.11 -22.98
CA GLY A 340 19.58 10.46 -22.38
C GLY A 340 19.77 10.59 -20.86
N THR A 341 20.94 11.04 -20.46
CA THR A 341 21.49 11.29 -19.11
C THR A 341 20.82 12.39 -18.28
N PHE A 342 20.58 12.13 -16.98
CA PHE A 342 20.87 13.01 -15.83
C PHE A 342 21.08 12.15 -14.57
N ALA A 343 22.29 12.18 -14.01
CA ALA A 343 22.77 11.22 -13.01
C ALA A 343 22.55 11.71 -11.57
N VAL A 344 21.82 10.94 -10.77
CA VAL A 344 21.74 11.08 -9.30
C VAL A 344 21.98 9.71 -8.67
N GLU A 345 23.14 9.55 -8.04
CA GLU A 345 23.55 8.31 -7.36
C GLU A 345 22.79 8.15 -6.03
N THR A 346 21.91 7.16 -5.96
CA THR A 346 21.45 6.56 -4.69
C THR A 346 21.83 5.09 -4.67
N PRO A 347 22.67 4.63 -3.73
CA PRO A 347 22.74 3.21 -3.41
C PRO A 347 22.22 2.94 -2.00
N LEU A 348 21.17 2.11 -1.91
CA LEU A 348 21.00 1.23 -0.77
C LEU A 348 22.16 0.23 -0.76
N SER A 349 23.21 0.55 0.01
CA SER A 349 24.36 -0.31 0.26
C SER A 349 24.22 -1.01 1.62
N VAL A 350 23.28 -1.95 1.74
CA VAL A 350 23.28 -2.89 2.89
C VAL A 350 23.99 -4.20 2.54
N TYR A 351 24.22 -4.47 1.25
CA TYR A 351 25.07 -5.57 0.78
C TYR A 351 25.78 -5.09 -0.49
N GLY A 352 26.98 -4.49 -0.35
CA GLY A 352 27.82 -4.08 -1.48
C GLY A 352 28.06 -5.19 -2.51
N TYR A 353 27.83 -4.87 -3.77
CA TYR A 353 28.62 -5.25 -4.94
C TYR A 353 28.27 -4.28 -6.08
N ASP A 354 29.30 -3.82 -6.77
CA ASP A 354 29.28 -2.82 -7.83
C ASP A 354 28.72 -3.36 -9.17
N HIS A 355 28.29 -2.41 -10.00
CA HIS A 355 28.00 -2.43 -11.44
C HIS A 355 26.52 -2.41 -11.92
N LEU A 356 26.15 -1.23 -12.48
CA LEU A 356 25.17 -0.93 -13.56
C LEU A 356 23.66 -0.87 -13.24
N PRO A 357 22.82 -0.25 -14.12
CA PRO A 357 22.51 1.18 -14.35
C PRO A 357 21.32 1.70 -13.47
N PRO A 358 21.00 3.01 -13.47
CA PRO A 358 20.10 3.63 -12.47
C PRO A 358 18.59 3.32 -12.65
N LEU A 359 17.93 2.97 -11.53
CA LEU A 359 16.48 2.73 -11.37
C LEU A 359 15.72 3.99 -10.87
N THR A 360 16.14 5.18 -11.29
CA THR A 360 15.61 6.46 -10.77
C THR A 360 14.23 6.84 -11.31
N ASP A 361 13.71 6.12 -12.31
CA ASP A 361 12.44 6.50 -12.95
C ASP A 361 11.19 5.95 -12.19
N ILE A 362 11.33 4.92 -11.36
CA ILE A 362 10.18 4.27 -10.71
C ILE A 362 9.89 4.87 -9.33
N SER A 363 10.91 5.17 -8.51
CA SER A 363 10.71 5.70 -7.16
C SER A 363 10.26 7.16 -7.16
N SER A 364 10.76 7.98 -8.08
CA SER A 364 10.31 9.37 -8.24
C SER A 364 8.91 9.43 -8.82
N ARG A 365 8.54 8.51 -9.72
CA ARG A 365 7.16 8.41 -10.26
C ARG A 365 6.18 7.82 -9.25
N LEU A 366 6.60 6.91 -8.36
CA LEU A 366 5.77 6.45 -7.24
C LEU A 366 5.57 7.54 -6.17
N LEU A 367 6.60 8.36 -5.91
CA LEU A 367 6.48 9.52 -5.00
C LEU A 367 5.66 10.66 -5.60
N LEU A 368 5.84 10.96 -6.90
CA LEU A 368 5.02 11.94 -7.63
C LEU A 368 3.60 11.45 -7.87
N ALA A 369 3.38 10.15 -8.08
CA ALA A 369 2.03 9.56 -8.08
C ALA A 369 1.41 9.58 -6.68
N ALA A 370 2.18 9.37 -5.60
CA ALA A 370 1.66 9.48 -4.24
C ALA A 370 1.37 10.94 -3.82
N LEU A 371 2.11 11.92 -4.34
CA LEU A 371 1.85 13.36 -4.12
C LEU A 371 0.79 13.94 -5.08
N ALA A 372 0.56 13.32 -6.24
CA ALA A 372 -0.53 13.65 -7.16
C ALA A 372 -1.86 12.95 -6.82
N VAL A 373 -1.87 12.09 -5.79
CA VAL A 373 -3.08 11.43 -5.26
C VAL A 373 -3.38 11.96 -3.86
N VAL A 374 -3.63 13.27 -3.78
CA VAL A 374 -4.59 13.83 -2.83
C VAL A 374 -5.39 14.84 -3.66
N PRO A 375 -6.57 14.45 -4.16
CA PRO A 375 -7.71 14.35 -3.26
C PRO A 375 -8.61 13.12 -3.48
N TYR A 376 -9.38 12.82 -2.43
CA TYR A 376 -10.50 11.88 -2.37
C TYR A 376 -10.20 10.38 -2.56
N VAL A 377 -9.98 9.69 -1.43
CA VAL A 377 -10.58 8.36 -1.27
C VAL A 377 -11.32 8.36 0.06
N ALA A 378 -12.63 8.55 -0.05
CA ALA A 378 -13.58 8.28 1.01
C ALA A 378 -13.58 6.79 1.33
N ALA A 379 -13.96 6.47 2.57
CA ALA A 379 -14.18 5.11 3.04
C ALA A 379 -15.00 4.28 2.03
N SER A 380 -14.65 3.00 1.87
CA SER A 380 -15.35 2.06 0.99
C SER A 380 -16.88 2.16 1.09
N PRO A 381 -17.56 2.24 -0.07
CA PRO A 381 -18.70 1.40 -0.36
C PRO A 381 -18.34 0.56 -1.60
N GLY A 382 -18.21 -0.75 -1.41
CA GLY A 382 -17.90 -1.66 -2.50
C GLY A 382 -18.92 -1.59 -3.63
N SER A 383 -18.43 -1.79 -4.85
CA SER A 383 -19.17 -2.09 -6.09
C SER A 383 -19.59 -0.93 -6.99
N LEU A 384 -19.43 0.34 -6.61
CA LEU A 384 -19.97 1.45 -7.40
C LEU A 384 -18.98 2.20 -8.30
N ASP A 385 -17.71 2.32 -7.87
CA ASP A 385 -16.69 3.05 -8.65
C ASP A 385 -16.31 2.33 -9.95
N LYS A 386 -16.65 1.04 -10.08
CA LYS A 386 -16.34 0.24 -11.26
C LYS A 386 -17.17 0.60 -12.49
N VAL A 387 -18.29 1.34 -12.34
CA VAL A 387 -19.11 1.71 -13.50
C VAL A 387 -18.74 3.06 -14.07
N ARG A 388 -18.05 3.91 -13.30
CA ARG A 388 -17.57 5.21 -13.78
C ARG A 388 -16.42 5.10 -14.81
N GLU A 389 -15.76 3.94 -14.89
CA GLU A 389 -14.71 3.66 -15.88
C GLU A 389 -15.25 3.07 -17.20
N ASP A 390 -16.49 2.61 -17.26
CA ASP A 390 -17.05 1.85 -18.40
C ASP A 390 -17.78 2.72 -19.45
N GLY A 391 -17.80 4.06 -19.29
CA GLY A 391 -18.48 4.97 -20.23
C GLY A 391 -20.00 4.77 -20.33
N LYS A 392 -20.63 4.10 -19.35
CA LYS A 392 -22.08 3.87 -19.31
C LYS A 392 -22.79 5.02 -18.60
N ALA A 393 -23.95 5.42 -19.11
CA ALA A 393 -24.77 6.47 -18.51
C ALA A 393 -25.17 6.06 -17.08
N MET A 394 -24.85 6.89 -16.08
CA MET A 394 -25.08 6.56 -14.66
C MET A 394 -26.57 6.49 -14.32
N ASP A 395 -27.40 7.05 -15.19
CA ASP A 395 -28.85 7.10 -15.10
C ASP A 395 -29.56 5.79 -15.50
N LYS A 396 -28.82 4.73 -15.84
CA LYS A 396 -29.37 3.38 -16.12
C LYS A 396 -28.89 2.31 -15.13
N ILE A 397 -28.27 2.73 -14.04
CA ILE A 397 -27.65 1.82 -13.07
C ILE A 397 -28.55 1.65 -11.85
N VAL A 398 -28.91 0.40 -11.56
CA VAL A 398 -29.61 0.04 -10.32
C VAL A 398 -28.68 -0.66 -9.34
N HIS A 399 -28.99 -0.62 -8.05
CA HIS A 399 -28.27 -1.39 -7.04
C HIS A 399 -29.15 -1.57 -5.82
N VAL A 400 -28.96 -2.69 -5.12
CA VAL A 400 -29.75 -3.06 -3.96
C VAL A 400 -28.79 -3.57 -2.88
N THR A 401 -28.48 -2.72 -1.91
CA THR A 401 -27.53 -3.05 -0.83
C THR A 401 -28.15 -3.00 0.57
N GLY A 402 -29.32 -2.37 0.70
CA GLY A 402 -30.13 -2.30 1.91
C GLY A 402 -31.49 -1.67 1.61
N ALA A 403 -32.39 -1.69 2.60
CA ALA A 403 -33.72 -1.08 2.50
C ALA A 403 -33.69 0.45 2.35
N ASP A 404 -32.65 1.09 2.86
CA ASP A 404 -32.39 2.53 2.81
C ASP A 404 -31.41 2.92 1.71
N LYS A 405 -30.76 1.95 1.07
CA LYS A 405 -29.67 2.16 0.09
C LYS A 405 -29.89 1.35 -1.18
N PHE A 406 -30.64 1.96 -2.10
CA PHE A 406 -31.03 1.35 -3.36
C PHE A 406 -31.24 2.37 -4.49
N CYS A 407 -31.23 1.88 -5.73
CA CYS A 407 -31.70 2.57 -6.92
C CYS A 407 -32.63 1.66 -7.70
N MET A 408 -33.68 2.25 -8.25
CA MET A 408 -34.73 1.62 -9.05
C MET A 408 -34.91 2.39 -10.36
N ILE A 409 -35.43 1.75 -11.39
CA ILE A 409 -35.76 2.42 -12.65
C ILE A 409 -37.18 2.98 -12.57
N MET A 410 -37.34 4.24 -12.97
CA MET A 410 -38.64 4.90 -13.07
C MET A 410 -38.73 5.69 -14.38
N PRO A 411 -39.94 6.14 -14.77
CA PRO A 411 -40.09 7.02 -15.91
C PRO A 411 -39.28 8.32 -15.74
N ARG A 412 -38.72 8.81 -16.84
CA ARG A 412 -37.99 10.08 -16.89
C ARG A 412 -38.94 11.26 -16.83
N ASP A 413 -40.07 11.17 -17.52
CA ASP A 413 -41.07 12.24 -17.61
C ASP A 413 -42.10 12.11 -16.49
N ALA A 414 -42.64 13.25 -16.04
CA ALA A 414 -43.62 13.29 -14.97
C ALA A 414 -44.94 12.66 -15.41
N HIS A 415 -45.64 11.98 -14.49
CA HIS A 415 -46.95 11.37 -14.71
C HIS A 415 -47.02 10.44 -15.93
N THR A 416 -46.01 9.58 -16.10
CA THR A 416 -45.94 8.62 -17.21
C THR A 416 -46.29 7.23 -16.69
N ASN A 417 -47.13 6.48 -17.41
CA ASN A 417 -47.35 5.07 -17.07
C ASN A 417 -46.05 4.28 -17.30
N ILE A 418 -45.79 3.28 -16.48
CA ILE A 418 -44.58 2.46 -16.52
C ILE A 418 -44.38 1.90 -17.93
N GLY A 419 -45.42 1.29 -18.52
CA GLY A 419 -45.37 0.75 -19.87
C GLY A 419 -45.15 1.79 -20.98
N ASP A 420 -45.60 3.04 -20.81
CA ASP A 420 -45.39 4.11 -21.79
C ASP A 420 -43.94 4.63 -21.78
N SER A 421 -43.22 4.42 -20.68
CA SER A 421 -41.82 4.83 -20.53
C SER A 421 -40.81 3.84 -21.11
N GLU A 422 -41.26 2.65 -21.52
CA GLU A 422 -40.50 1.50 -22.02
C GLU A 422 -39.87 1.70 -23.42
N HIS A 423 -39.39 2.91 -23.73
CA HIS A 423 -38.65 3.22 -24.94
C HIS A 423 -37.24 3.77 -24.62
N PRO A 424 -36.27 3.67 -25.55
CA PRO A 424 -34.94 4.24 -25.34
C PRO A 424 -35.02 5.72 -24.94
N GLY A 425 -34.51 6.04 -23.74
CA GLY A 425 -34.49 7.39 -23.18
C GLY A 425 -35.69 7.75 -22.29
N GLY A 426 -36.78 6.98 -22.29
CA GLY A 426 -37.99 7.22 -21.49
C GLY A 426 -37.84 6.86 -20.01
N MET A 427 -36.78 6.15 -19.64
CA MET A 427 -36.52 5.67 -18.27
C MET A 427 -35.24 6.26 -17.68
N LYS A 428 -35.16 6.24 -16.35
CA LYS A 428 -34.05 6.76 -15.58
C LYS A 428 -33.97 6.10 -14.20
N SER A 429 -32.78 5.94 -13.63
CA SER A 429 -32.59 5.45 -12.27
C SER A 429 -32.92 6.52 -11.24
N TYR A 430 -33.81 6.21 -10.31
CA TYR A 430 -34.15 6.99 -9.12
C TYR A 430 -33.67 6.24 -7.88
N CYS A 431 -32.96 6.95 -7.02
CA CYS A 431 -32.24 6.37 -5.90
C CYS A 431 -32.73 6.94 -4.58
N SER A 432 -32.68 6.13 -3.53
CA SER A 432 -32.81 6.67 -2.17
C SER A 432 -31.71 7.71 -1.91
N ARG A 433 -31.94 8.65 -0.98
CA ARG A 433 -30.94 9.67 -0.64
C ARG A 433 -29.57 9.07 -0.30
N ALA A 434 -29.53 7.92 0.38
CA ALA A 434 -28.29 7.23 0.73
C ALA A 434 -27.72 6.35 -0.41
N GLY A 435 -28.52 6.10 -1.45
CA GLY A 435 -28.16 5.29 -2.63
C GLY A 435 -27.86 6.08 -3.89
N ARG A 436 -27.98 7.42 -3.88
CA ARG A 436 -27.72 8.30 -5.03
C ARG A 436 -26.23 8.63 -5.17
N TYR A 437 -25.69 8.51 -6.38
CA TYR A 437 -24.25 8.64 -6.63
C TYR A 437 -23.86 9.62 -7.74
N SER A 438 -24.81 9.99 -8.60
CA SER A 438 -24.60 10.99 -9.64
C SER A 438 -25.79 11.96 -9.69
N SER A 439 -25.53 13.20 -10.11
CA SER A 439 -26.57 14.16 -10.47
C SER A 439 -27.41 13.69 -11.67
N GLU A 440 -26.86 12.76 -12.46
CA GLU A 440 -27.59 12.06 -13.52
C GLU A 440 -28.65 11.11 -12.97
N GLN A 441 -28.69 10.78 -11.68
CA GLN A 441 -29.73 9.92 -11.09
C GLN A 441 -30.80 10.79 -10.40
N GLY A 442 -32.06 10.35 -10.49
CA GLY A 442 -33.16 10.94 -9.72
C GLY A 442 -33.05 10.60 -8.24
N GLU A 443 -33.76 11.36 -7.40
CA GLU A 443 -33.87 11.12 -5.96
C GLU A 443 -35.29 10.69 -5.63
N LEU A 444 -35.43 9.60 -4.90
CA LEU A 444 -36.71 9.16 -4.32
C LEU A 444 -36.93 9.87 -2.99
N HIS A 445 -38.18 10.24 -2.73
CA HIS A 445 -38.58 10.78 -1.44
C HIS A 445 -38.34 9.75 -0.33
N ASP A 446 -38.00 10.20 0.89
CA ASP A 446 -37.71 9.31 2.02
C ASP A 446 -38.91 8.43 2.40
N GLU A 447 -40.12 8.93 2.12
CA GLU A 447 -41.41 8.23 2.37
C GLU A 447 -41.93 7.49 1.12
N PHE A 448 -41.11 7.30 0.09
CA PHE A 448 -41.52 6.57 -1.12
C PHE A 448 -41.95 5.13 -0.81
N TRP A 449 -41.23 4.44 0.10
CA TRP A 449 -41.69 3.16 0.64
C TRP A 449 -42.51 3.43 1.91
N SER A 450 -43.75 2.94 1.95
CA SER A 450 -44.50 2.83 3.21
C SER A 450 -43.94 1.69 4.06
N ASP A 451 -43.69 0.54 3.45
CA ASP A 451 -43.08 -0.63 4.07
C ASP A 451 -42.15 -1.33 3.09
N VAL A 452 -40.96 -1.73 3.54
CA VAL A 452 -39.97 -2.37 2.65
C VAL A 452 -39.20 -3.48 3.37
N ALA A 453 -39.06 -4.62 2.70
CA ALA A 453 -38.30 -5.77 3.16
C ALA A 453 -37.08 -6.00 2.26
N PHE A 454 -35.89 -5.96 2.87
CA PHE A 454 -34.64 -6.31 2.21
C PHE A 454 -34.22 -7.75 2.54
N LYS A 455 -33.87 -8.53 1.50
CA LYS A 455 -33.37 -9.90 1.67
C LYS A 455 -32.19 -10.16 0.75
N LYS A 456 -31.16 -10.82 1.29
CA LYS A 456 -30.01 -11.33 0.55
C LYS A 456 -29.82 -12.82 0.81
N GLY A 457 -29.40 -13.56 -0.21
CA GLY A 457 -29.25 -15.01 -0.06
C GLY A 457 -28.58 -15.67 -1.27
N LYS A 458 -28.67 -17.01 -1.29
CA LYS A 458 -28.32 -17.82 -2.46
C LYS A 458 -29.59 -18.40 -3.06
N GLY A 459 -29.73 -18.29 -4.37
CA GLY A 459 -30.86 -18.80 -5.14
C GLY A 459 -30.73 -20.29 -5.46
N LYS A 460 -31.59 -20.80 -6.36
CA LYS A 460 -31.80 -22.24 -6.54
C LYS A 460 -30.53 -23.00 -6.94
N ASN A 461 -29.66 -22.38 -7.74
CA ASN A 461 -28.40 -22.98 -8.20
C ASN A 461 -27.16 -22.45 -7.45
N GLY A 462 -27.35 -21.79 -6.30
CA GLY A 462 -26.27 -21.26 -5.48
C GLY A 462 -25.74 -19.86 -5.87
N GLY A 463 -26.29 -19.24 -6.92
CA GLY A 463 -26.03 -17.85 -7.29
C GLY A 463 -26.51 -16.86 -6.23
N ARG A 464 -25.82 -15.73 -6.05
CA ARG A 464 -26.22 -14.73 -5.02
C ARG A 464 -27.39 -13.91 -5.54
N PHE A 465 -28.28 -13.50 -4.64
CA PHE A 465 -29.30 -12.50 -4.94
C PHE A 465 -29.44 -11.48 -3.80
N ALA A 466 -29.88 -10.28 -4.16
CA ALA A 466 -30.41 -9.27 -3.26
C ALA A 466 -31.74 -8.76 -3.80
N GLN A 467 -32.74 -8.58 -2.94
CA GLN A 467 -34.06 -8.08 -3.33
C GLN A 467 -34.63 -7.08 -2.33
N LEU A 468 -35.49 -6.21 -2.85
CA LEU A 468 -36.43 -5.39 -2.10
C LEU A 468 -37.85 -5.74 -2.54
N THR A 469 -38.75 -5.87 -1.58
CA THR A 469 -40.18 -6.08 -1.81
C THR A 469 -40.94 -5.26 -0.78
N GLY A 470 -42.03 -4.62 -1.17
CA GLY A 470 -42.79 -3.81 -0.23
C GLY A 470 -43.88 -2.95 -0.85
N CYS A 471 -44.43 -2.05 -0.04
CA CYS A 471 -45.47 -1.12 -0.38
C CYS A 471 -44.89 0.27 -0.66
N ILE A 472 -45.39 0.92 -1.71
CA ILE A 472 -44.95 2.26 -2.12
C ILE A 472 -46.05 3.28 -1.91
N ARG A 473 -45.66 4.56 -1.89
CA ARG A 473 -46.53 5.73 -1.92
C ARG A 473 -46.32 6.47 -3.24
N PRO A 474 -47.05 6.12 -4.31
CA PRO A 474 -46.85 6.68 -5.64
C PRO A 474 -46.94 8.22 -5.67
N GLU A 475 -47.74 8.81 -4.78
CA GLU A 475 -47.93 10.25 -4.64
C GLU A 475 -46.66 11.02 -4.26
N HIS A 476 -45.66 10.35 -3.67
CA HIS A 476 -44.38 10.96 -3.32
C HIS A 476 -43.36 10.95 -4.46
N LEU A 477 -43.74 10.47 -5.65
CA LEU A 477 -42.92 10.52 -6.86
C LEU A 477 -43.74 11.03 -8.04
N ASP A 478 -43.46 12.26 -8.47
CA ASP A 478 -44.11 12.94 -9.60
C ASP A 478 -43.98 12.22 -10.96
N ARG A 479 -43.16 11.16 -11.04
CA ARG A 479 -42.97 10.32 -12.23
C ARG A 479 -44.04 9.27 -12.41
N LEU A 480 -44.69 8.85 -11.32
CA LEU A 480 -45.66 7.76 -11.35
C LEU A 480 -47.07 8.32 -11.51
N ASN A 481 -47.90 7.53 -12.18
CA ASN A 481 -49.35 7.72 -12.19
C ASN A 481 -49.96 6.74 -11.18
N PRO A 482 -50.63 7.20 -10.11
CA PRO A 482 -51.22 6.31 -9.10
C PRO A 482 -52.23 5.30 -9.67
N ASP A 483 -52.89 5.62 -10.79
CA ASP A 483 -53.88 4.75 -11.43
C ASP A 483 -53.25 3.72 -12.39
N ASP A 484 -51.93 3.71 -12.54
CA ASP A 484 -51.23 2.79 -13.42
C ASP A 484 -51.14 1.37 -12.83
N SER A 485 -51.51 0.37 -13.63
CA SER A 485 -51.42 -1.04 -13.26
C SER A 485 -49.97 -1.54 -13.12
N GLY A 486 -49.00 -0.77 -13.64
CA GLY A 486 -47.58 -1.03 -13.50
C GLY A 486 -46.93 -1.72 -14.69
N GLY A 487 -45.65 -2.04 -14.55
CA GLY A 487 -44.86 -2.71 -15.58
C GLY A 487 -43.52 -3.22 -15.08
N GLN A 488 -42.71 -3.76 -16.00
CA GLN A 488 -41.46 -4.47 -15.68
C GLN A 488 -40.24 -3.80 -16.32
N TYR A 489 -39.21 -3.57 -15.51
CA TYR A 489 -37.87 -3.21 -15.98
C TYR A 489 -36.89 -4.34 -15.68
N ASP A 490 -35.96 -4.58 -16.58
CA ASP A 490 -35.01 -5.68 -16.42
C ASP A 490 -33.72 -5.42 -17.23
N SER A 491 -32.70 -6.26 -17.01
CA SER A 491 -31.42 -6.18 -17.74
C SER A 491 -31.28 -7.16 -18.92
N SER A 492 -32.26 -8.02 -19.19
CA SER A 492 -32.07 -9.22 -20.03
C SER A 492 -33.26 -9.64 -20.91
N GLY A 493 -34.38 -8.94 -20.81
CA GLY A 493 -35.57 -8.98 -21.63
C GLY A 493 -35.56 -7.89 -22.72
N GLY A 494 -36.74 -7.58 -23.27
CA GLY A 494 -36.93 -6.66 -24.39
C GLY A 494 -36.46 -7.18 -25.76
N ASP A 495 -36.73 -6.43 -26.82
CA ASP A 495 -36.35 -6.77 -28.19
C ASP A 495 -34.82 -6.92 -28.32
N GLY A 496 -34.37 -8.14 -28.61
CA GLY A 496 -32.95 -8.47 -28.73
C GLY A 496 -32.20 -8.75 -27.42
N GLY A 497 -32.92 -8.89 -26.28
CA GLY A 497 -32.34 -9.33 -25.00
C GLY A 497 -31.39 -8.32 -24.36
N ARG A 498 -31.59 -7.03 -24.63
CA ARG A 498 -30.70 -5.94 -24.18
C ARG A 498 -31.19 -5.19 -22.94
N GLY A 499 -32.28 -5.67 -22.33
CA GLY A 499 -32.91 -5.09 -21.15
C GLY A 499 -33.72 -3.84 -21.47
N ASN A 500 -34.59 -3.49 -20.53
CA ASN A 500 -35.42 -2.30 -20.58
C ASN A 500 -35.23 -1.50 -19.27
N PRO A 501 -34.48 -0.39 -19.26
CA PRO A 501 -33.88 0.33 -20.39
C PRO A 501 -32.65 -0.36 -21.00
N GLU A 502 -32.42 -0.17 -22.31
CA GLU A 502 -31.28 -0.79 -23.01
C GLU A 502 -29.94 -0.46 -22.33
N GLY A 503 -29.21 -1.50 -21.92
CA GLY A 503 -27.94 -1.41 -21.24
C GLY A 503 -28.02 -1.19 -19.72
N SER A 504 -29.19 -1.30 -19.12
CA SER A 504 -29.38 -1.27 -17.67
C SER A 504 -28.69 -2.44 -16.98
N LYS A 505 -28.15 -2.20 -15.78
CA LYS A 505 -27.46 -3.23 -14.98
C LYS A 505 -27.64 -3.01 -13.50
N CYS A 506 -27.71 -4.11 -12.76
CA CYS A 506 -27.58 -4.08 -11.31
C CYS A 506 -26.13 -4.24 -10.85
N LEU A 507 -25.68 -3.32 -10.01
CA LEU A 507 -24.31 -3.34 -9.50
C LEU A 507 -24.05 -4.54 -8.61
N GLY A 508 -23.03 -5.32 -8.98
CA GLY A 508 -22.57 -6.49 -8.23
C GLY A 508 -23.30 -7.80 -8.56
N TYR A 509 -24.19 -7.78 -9.55
CA TYR A 509 -24.99 -8.91 -10.04
C TYR A 509 -25.01 -8.96 -11.57
N ASN A 510 -25.34 -10.12 -12.14
CA ASN A 510 -25.35 -10.31 -13.60
C ASN A 510 -26.68 -9.90 -14.23
N HIS A 511 -27.78 -10.06 -13.51
CA HIS A 511 -29.14 -9.80 -13.97
C HIS A 511 -29.95 -9.04 -12.91
N TYR A 512 -30.98 -8.32 -13.33
CA TYR A 512 -32.03 -7.85 -12.45
C TYR A 512 -33.40 -7.88 -13.11
N VAL A 513 -34.42 -7.95 -12.27
CA VAL A 513 -35.83 -7.75 -12.63
C VAL A 513 -36.45 -6.83 -11.58
N GLU A 514 -37.24 -5.88 -12.04
CA GLU A 514 -37.89 -4.84 -11.27
C GLU A 514 -39.32 -4.68 -11.77
N LEU A 515 -40.27 -4.59 -10.85
CA LEU A 515 -41.66 -4.27 -11.16
C LEU A 515 -42.13 -3.14 -10.26
N VAL A 516 -42.89 -2.22 -10.83
CA VAL A 516 -43.49 -1.08 -10.14
C VAL A 516 -44.97 -1.09 -10.47
N GLU A 517 -45.83 -1.18 -9.46
CA GLU A 517 -47.29 -1.27 -9.57
C GLU A 517 -47.95 -0.17 -8.72
N PRO A 518 -48.09 1.05 -9.27
CA PRO A 518 -48.68 2.18 -8.54
C PRO A 518 -50.10 1.94 -8.05
N ALA A 519 -50.97 1.32 -8.86
CA ALA A 519 -52.37 1.05 -8.50
C ALA A 519 -52.54 -0.03 -7.42
N GLY A 520 -51.55 -0.93 -7.27
CA GLY A 520 -51.51 -1.97 -6.23
C GLY A 520 -50.59 -1.61 -5.06
N PRO A 521 -50.48 -0.31 -4.74
CA PRO A 521 -49.30 0.43 -4.24
C PRO A 521 -48.11 -0.43 -3.80
N ARG A 522 -47.45 -1.11 -4.75
CA ARG A 522 -46.33 -2.01 -4.46
C ARG A 522 -45.24 -1.94 -5.50
N ALA A 523 -44.02 -2.28 -5.06
CA ALA A 523 -42.90 -2.44 -5.97
C ALA A 523 -41.93 -3.51 -5.46
N CYS A 524 -41.13 -4.02 -6.38
CA CYS A 524 -40.15 -5.05 -6.09
C CYS A 524 -38.97 -4.99 -7.06
N ILE A 525 -37.77 -5.24 -6.56
CA ILE A 525 -36.56 -5.33 -7.36
C ILE A 525 -35.71 -6.48 -6.85
N ARG A 526 -35.15 -7.28 -7.76
CA ARG A 526 -34.24 -8.38 -7.44
C ARG A 526 -33.06 -8.37 -8.39
N CYS A 527 -31.87 -8.33 -7.81
CA CYS A 527 -30.61 -8.51 -8.51
C CYS A 527 -30.07 -9.91 -8.24
N CYS A 528 -29.64 -10.63 -9.28
CA CYS A 528 -29.20 -12.01 -9.16
C CYS A 528 -27.98 -12.31 -10.05
N ASP A 529 -27.15 -13.25 -9.60
CA ASP A 529 -26.02 -13.77 -10.39
C ASP A 529 -26.49 -14.83 -11.43
N ASP A 530 -27.61 -15.51 -11.17
CA ASP A 530 -28.17 -16.58 -12.00
C ASP A 530 -29.50 -16.13 -12.64
N PRO A 531 -29.67 -16.21 -13.98
CA PRO A 531 -30.90 -15.81 -14.65
C PRO A 531 -32.14 -16.59 -14.19
N ALA A 532 -32.00 -17.84 -13.71
CA ALA A 532 -33.11 -18.61 -13.16
C ALA A 532 -33.72 -18.00 -11.89
N ASP A 533 -32.98 -17.10 -11.22
CA ASP A 533 -33.40 -16.37 -10.04
C ASP A 533 -33.93 -14.96 -10.34
N CYS A 534 -33.95 -14.52 -11.61
CA CYS A 534 -34.59 -13.29 -12.10
C CYS A 534 -35.42 -13.58 -13.37
N PRO A 535 -36.64 -14.14 -13.23
CA PRO A 535 -37.49 -14.46 -14.37
C PRO A 535 -38.02 -13.19 -15.06
N THR A 536 -37.82 -13.08 -16.37
CA THR A 536 -38.30 -11.98 -17.23
C THR A 536 -39.51 -12.39 -18.09
N ASP A 537 -40.08 -13.58 -17.85
CA ASP A 537 -41.16 -14.19 -18.64
C ASP A 537 -42.55 -14.05 -17.98
N LYS A 538 -42.66 -13.23 -16.93
CA LYS A 538 -43.83 -13.10 -16.04
C LYS A 538 -44.21 -11.66 -15.74
N ASP A 539 -43.95 -10.78 -16.68
CA ASP A 539 -44.30 -9.35 -16.70
C ASP A 539 -45.73 -9.03 -16.17
N THR A 540 -46.74 -9.78 -16.56
CA THR A 540 -48.15 -9.53 -16.18
C THR A 540 -48.62 -10.17 -14.87
N GLN A 541 -47.75 -10.94 -14.20
CA GLN A 541 -48.12 -11.71 -13.00
C GLN A 541 -48.01 -10.92 -11.70
N GLY A 542 -47.36 -9.76 -11.77
CA GLY A 542 -47.15 -8.85 -10.66
C GLY A 542 -46.07 -9.29 -9.67
N CYS A 543 -45.66 -8.34 -8.83
CA CYS A 543 -44.53 -8.40 -7.92
C CYS A 543 -44.48 -9.68 -7.07
N PRO A 544 -45.57 -10.09 -6.37
CA PRO A 544 -45.54 -11.28 -5.52
C PRO A 544 -45.27 -12.59 -6.26
N LYS A 545 -45.64 -12.68 -7.54
CA LYS A 545 -45.44 -13.88 -8.36
C LYS A 545 -44.07 -13.92 -9.02
N VAL A 546 -43.51 -12.76 -9.39
CA VAL A 546 -42.18 -12.67 -10.02
C VAL A 546 -41.07 -12.72 -8.97
N ILE A 547 -41.21 -11.97 -7.88
CA ILE A 547 -40.23 -11.88 -6.80
C ILE A 547 -40.92 -12.28 -5.48
N PRO A 548 -40.78 -13.54 -5.01
CA PRO A 548 -41.36 -13.94 -3.74
C PRO A 548 -40.67 -13.20 -2.59
N GLY A 549 -41.45 -12.55 -1.73
CA GLY A 549 -40.96 -11.68 -0.67
C GLY A 549 -42.06 -11.28 0.31
N ASN A 550 -41.78 -10.26 1.12
CA ASN A 550 -42.76 -9.68 2.03
C ASN A 550 -43.36 -8.43 1.38
N TYR A 551 -44.69 -8.41 1.28
CA TYR A 551 -45.48 -7.34 0.67
C TYR A 551 -46.49 -6.73 1.64
N PHE A 552 -46.39 -7.00 2.95
CA PHE A 552 -47.09 -6.27 4.02
C PHE A 552 -48.60 -5.97 3.81
N ASP A 553 -49.29 -6.77 2.98
CA ASP A 553 -50.66 -6.56 2.55
C ASP A 553 -50.92 -5.12 2.01
N CYS A 554 -50.17 -4.70 0.97
CA CYS A 554 -50.27 -3.37 0.32
C CYS A 554 -51.64 -3.01 -0.31
N ASP A 555 -52.72 -3.75 -0.03
CA ASP A 555 -54.03 -3.57 -0.67
C ASP A 555 -54.77 -2.31 -0.24
#